data_AF-A0A7K1LT18-F1
#
_entry.id   AF-A0A7K1LT18-F1
#
_cell.length_a   1.000
_cell.length_b   1.000
_cell.length_c   1.000
_cell.angle_alpha   90.00
_cell.angle_beta   90.00
_cell.angle_gamma   90.00
#
_symmetry.space_group_name_H-M   'P 1'
#
loop_
_entity.id
_entity.type
_entity.pdbx_description
1 polymer ?
#
loop_
_entity_poly.entity_id
_entity_poly.type
_entity_poly.pdbx_seq_one_letter_code
_entity_poly.pdbx_strand_id
1 'polypeptide(L)'
;MKQNFFFILVLIILLISCQEKDPNSKQNLPTYESKKNSSSEIETLKKKTPVTDTLINDELVYEWIEELIKQGKQQTRFQKKKTTVENRFNPSITDTLIVFNSKKDQLKLYNTATSEILKSARIKNENSEINNIKIGMKISQFKNLINEDISNQIEVLTISNLEQTNLFELQFEDQKLTEINYYGYLD
;
A
#
# COMPACT_ATOMS: atom_id res chain seq x y z
N MET A 1 -39.45 19.72 -27.60
CA MET A 1 -38.15 19.70 -28.30
C MET A 1 -37.02 19.79 -27.28
N LYS A 2 -36.49 18.65 -26.79
CA LYS A 2 -35.25 18.60 -25.98
C LYS A 2 -34.72 17.18 -25.76
N GLN A 3 -35.02 16.24 -26.67
CA GLN A 3 -34.58 14.83 -26.56
C GLN A 3 -33.65 14.35 -27.68
N ASN A 4 -33.31 15.21 -28.65
CA ASN A 4 -32.43 14.82 -29.77
C ASN A 4 -30.98 15.34 -29.64
N PHE A 5 -30.60 15.95 -28.52
CA PHE A 5 -29.24 16.50 -28.36
C PHE A 5 -28.24 15.46 -27.83
N PHE A 6 -28.70 14.43 -27.10
CA PHE A 6 -27.81 13.45 -26.48
C PHE A 6 -27.24 12.41 -27.45
N PHE A 7 -27.92 12.16 -28.58
CA PHE A 7 -27.48 11.17 -29.58
C PHE A 7 -26.34 11.66 -30.47
N ILE A 8 -26.11 12.97 -30.59
CA ILE A 8 -25.04 13.53 -31.44
C ILE A 8 -23.68 13.54 -30.70
N LEU A 9 -23.68 13.64 -29.36
CA LEU A 9 -22.44 13.68 -28.58
C LEU A 9 -21.74 12.31 -28.49
N VAL A 10 -22.51 11.21 -28.52
CA VAL A 10 -21.98 9.84 -28.45
C VAL A 10 -21.28 9.41 -29.75
N LEU A 11 -21.60 10.05 -30.88
CA LEU A 11 -21.03 9.69 -32.19
C LEU A 11 -19.62 10.26 -32.45
N ILE A 12 -19.16 11.25 -31.67
CA ILE A 12 -17.91 11.98 -31.95
C ILE A 12 -16.68 11.30 -31.30
N ILE A 13 -16.86 10.46 -30.28
CA ILE A 13 -15.75 9.85 -29.53
C ILE A 13 -15.16 8.61 -30.25
N LEU A 14 -15.81 8.10 -31.30
CA LEU A 14 -15.37 6.92 -32.05
C LEU A 14 -14.41 7.19 -33.23
N LEU A 15 -14.00 8.44 -33.47
CA LEU A 15 -13.16 8.80 -34.63
C LEU A 15 -11.71 9.17 -34.31
N ILE A 16 -11.25 9.05 -33.06
CA ILE A 16 -9.81 9.15 -32.74
C ILE A 16 -9.22 7.74 -32.79
N SER A 17 -9.20 7.18 -34.00
CA SER A 17 -8.40 6.01 -34.35
C SER A 17 -6.94 6.46 -34.44
N CYS A 18 -6.11 5.98 -33.50
CA CYS A 18 -4.66 6.11 -33.58
C CYS A 18 -4.16 5.52 -34.91
N GLN A 19 -3.54 6.35 -35.74
CA GLN A 19 -2.80 5.90 -36.92
C GLN A 19 -1.52 5.19 -36.47
N GLU A 20 -1.50 3.88 -36.67
CA GLU A 20 -0.30 3.04 -36.62
C GLU A 20 0.59 3.41 -37.82
N LYS A 21 1.84 3.83 -37.57
CA LYS A 21 2.82 4.14 -38.62
C LYS A 21 3.52 2.86 -39.04
N ASP A 22 3.35 2.51 -40.31
CA ASP A 22 3.93 1.33 -40.94
C ASP A 22 5.48 1.32 -40.92
N PRO A 23 6.08 0.11 -40.92
CA PRO A 23 7.51 -0.12 -40.94
C PRO A 23 8.00 -0.15 -42.40
N ASN A 24 8.97 0.70 -42.73
CA ASN A 24 9.92 0.63 -43.85
C ASN A 24 10.08 1.99 -44.54
N SER A 25 11.02 2.78 -44.05
CA SER A 25 11.70 3.79 -44.87
C SER A 25 13.20 3.61 -44.69
N LYS A 26 13.81 2.99 -45.70
CA LYS A 26 15.25 2.96 -45.90
C LYS A 26 15.70 4.35 -46.36
N GLN A 27 16.57 5.00 -45.61
CA GLN A 27 17.48 6.00 -46.17
C GLN A 27 18.85 5.88 -45.52
N ASN A 28 19.85 5.93 -46.40
CA ASN A 28 21.22 5.48 -46.21
C ASN A 28 22.06 6.45 -45.36
N LEU A 29 23.11 5.88 -44.75
CA LEU A 29 24.16 6.52 -43.96
C LEU A 29 24.88 7.70 -44.67
N PRO A 30 25.62 8.51 -43.89
CA PRO A 30 27.08 8.37 -43.99
C PRO A 30 27.74 7.98 -42.67
N THR A 31 28.65 7.04 -42.82
CA THR A 31 29.55 6.40 -41.88
C THR A 31 30.43 7.38 -41.12
N TYR A 32 30.57 7.19 -39.80
CA TYR A 32 31.79 7.52 -39.08
C TYR A 32 32.21 6.29 -38.28
N GLU A 33 33.29 5.64 -38.73
CA GLU A 33 33.95 4.59 -37.97
C GLU A 33 34.68 5.22 -36.78
N SER A 34 34.42 4.74 -35.57
CA SER A 34 35.45 4.69 -34.53
C SER A 34 35.40 3.35 -33.82
N LYS A 35 36.59 2.79 -33.67
CA LYS A 35 36.92 1.42 -33.30
C LYS A 35 36.71 1.14 -31.80
N LYS A 36 36.10 -0.03 -31.57
CA LYS A 36 36.45 -1.09 -30.60
C LYS A 36 36.58 -0.80 -29.10
N ASN A 37 35.94 -1.72 -28.37
CA ASN A 37 36.26 -2.28 -27.06
C ASN A 37 35.77 -1.52 -25.83
N SER A 38 34.66 -1.97 -25.25
CA SER A 38 34.75 -2.86 -24.09
C SER A 38 33.37 -3.43 -23.78
N SER A 39 33.30 -4.76 -23.78
CA SER A 39 32.24 -5.53 -23.16
C SER A 39 32.17 -5.18 -21.66
N SER A 40 31.25 -4.31 -21.28
CA SER A 40 30.67 -4.35 -19.94
C SER A 40 29.24 -4.82 -20.11
N GLU A 41 29.04 -6.09 -19.82
CA GLU A 41 27.77 -6.71 -19.52
C GLU A 41 27.15 -5.93 -18.35
N ILE A 42 26.40 -4.87 -18.66
CA ILE A 42 25.47 -4.29 -17.72
C ILE A 42 24.29 -5.25 -17.74
N GLU A 43 24.35 -6.27 -16.89
CA GLU A 43 23.13 -6.91 -16.38
C GLU A 43 22.31 -5.78 -15.74
N THR A 44 21.45 -5.16 -16.55
CA THR A 44 20.35 -4.38 -16.03
C THR A 44 19.49 -5.37 -15.27
N LEU A 45 19.70 -5.46 -13.96
CA LEU A 45 18.77 -6.07 -13.02
C LEU A 45 17.46 -5.31 -13.23
N LYS A 46 16.61 -5.82 -14.13
CA LYS A 46 15.25 -5.34 -14.33
C LYS A 46 14.56 -5.61 -13.01
N LYS A 47 14.50 -4.59 -12.15
CA LYS A 47 13.70 -4.61 -10.93
C LYS A 47 12.27 -4.88 -11.37
N LYS A 48 11.84 -6.14 -11.27
CA LYS A 48 10.48 -6.55 -11.62
C LYS A 48 9.54 -5.71 -10.77
N THR A 49 8.61 -5.02 -11.40
CA THR A 49 7.53 -4.33 -10.68
C THR A 49 6.71 -5.40 -9.95
N PRO A 50 6.48 -5.27 -8.64
CA PRO A 50 5.68 -6.24 -7.90
C PRO A 50 4.26 -6.30 -8.48
N VAL A 51 3.67 -7.48 -8.48
CA VAL A 51 2.25 -7.63 -8.81
C VAL A 51 1.43 -7.08 -7.64
N THR A 52 0.62 -6.04 -7.88
CA THR A 52 -0.12 -5.34 -6.82
C THR A 52 -1.63 -5.43 -7.03
N ASP A 53 -2.39 -5.40 -5.94
CA ASP A 53 -3.86 -5.31 -5.94
C ASP A 53 -4.34 -4.32 -4.88
N THR A 54 -5.57 -3.82 -5.01
CA THR A 54 -6.15 -2.83 -4.09
C THR A 54 -7.62 -3.10 -3.81
N LEU A 55 -7.98 -3.08 -2.53
CA LEU A 55 -9.33 -3.27 -2.02
C LEU A 55 -9.78 -2.04 -1.22
N ILE A 56 -11.01 -1.61 -1.44
CA ILE A 56 -11.67 -0.62 -0.57
C ILE A 56 -12.64 -1.38 0.34
N ASN A 57 -12.38 -1.38 1.65
CA ASN A 57 -13.21 -2.06 2.64
C ASN A 57 -13.12 -1.33 3.99
N ASP A 58 -14.08 -0.46 4.27
CA ASP A 58 -14.11 0.37 5.48
C ASP A 58 -14.18 -0.47 6.75
N GLU A 59 -15.08 -1.45 6.77
CA GLU A 59 -15.33 -2.30 7.95
C GLU A 59 -14.05 -3.03 8.37
N LEU A 60 -13.37 -3.68 7.43
CA LEU A 60 -12.15 -4.42 7.67
C LEU A 60 -11.02 -3.51 8.18
N VAL A 61 -10.87 -2.32 7.59
CA VAL A 61 -9.84 -1.36 7.98
C VAL A 61 -10.06 -0.87 9.41
N TYR A 62 -11.28 -0.47 9.77
CA TYR A 62 -11.57 0.02 11.12
C TYR A 62 -11.46 -1.10 12.16
N GLU A 63 -11.93 -2.31 11.86
CA GLU A 63 -11.78 -3.46 12.74
C GLU A 63 -10.30 -3.75 13.06
N TRP A 64 -9.43 -3.72 12.06
CA TRP A 64 -8.00 -3.97 12.26
C TRP A 64 -7.29 -2.85 13.02
N ILE A 65 -7.70 -1.59 12.81
CA ILE A 65 -7.20 -0.45 13.59
C ILE A 65 -7.53 -0.65 15.07
N GLU A 66 -8.78 -0.98 15.40
CA GLU A 66 -9.22 -1.20 16.78
C GLU A 66 -8.47 -2.35 17.46
N GLU A 67 -8.31 -3.47 16.76
CA GLU A 67 -7.58 -4.62 17.27
C GLU A 67 -6.10 -4.29 17.51
N LEU A 68 -5.45 -3.55 16.60
CA LEU A 68 -4.06 -3.10 16.80
C LEU A 68 -3.91 -2.16 18.00
N ILE A 69 -4.84 -1.21 18.19
CA ILE A 69 -4.85 -0.32 19.35
C ILE A 69 -4.99 -1.14 20.63
N LYS A 70 -5.92 -2.09 20.67
CA LYS A 70 -6.15 -3.00 21.80
C LYS A 70 -4.90 -3.84 22.11
N GLN A 71 -4.24 -4.41 21.10
CA GLN A 71 -3.01 -5.19 21.28
C GLN A 71 -1.86 -4.34 21.82
N GLY A 72 -1.72 -3.10 21.36
CA GLY A 72 -0.73 -2.16 21.92
C GLY A 72 -0.92 -1.96 23.43
N LYS A 73 -2.18 -1.91 23.90
CA LYS A 73 -2.53 -1.71 25.31
C LYS A 73 -2.25 -2.90 26.22
N GLN A 74 -2.26 -4.12 25.68
CA GLN A 74 -2.10 -5.34 26.48
C GLN A 74 -0.66 -5.59 26.99
N GLN A 75 0.31 -4.74 26.61
CA GLN A 75 1.67 -4.57 27.18
C GLN A 75 2.60 -5.80 27.27
N THR A 76 2.12 -7.03 27.13
CA THR A 76 2.91 -8.24 27.40
C THR A 76 4.04 -8.45 26.39
N ARG A 77 3.89 -7.99 25.14
CA ARG A 77 4.88 -8.17 24.05
C ARG A 77 5.66 -6.92 23.65
N PHE A 78 5.28 -5.75 24.14
CA PHE A 78 5.79 -4.46 23.66
C PHE A 78 6.48 -3.65 24.75
N GLN A 79 7.65 -3.11 24.42
CA GLN A 79 8.26 -2.02 25.17
C GLN A 79 7.56 -0.71 24.80
N LYS A 80 6.99 -0.03 25.80
CA LYS A 80 6.25 1.22 25.62
C LYS A 80 7.15 2.43 25.90
N LYS A 81 7.21 3.36 24.95
CA LYS A 81 7.83 4.68 25.11
C LYS A 81 6.79 5.77 24.87
N LYS A 82 6.76 6.79 25.72
CA LYS A 82 5.90 7.97 25.54
C LYS A 82 6.77 9.21 25.35
N THR A 83 6.36 10.08 24.44
CA THR A 83 6.99 11.39 24.21
C THR A 83 5.89 12.43 24.03
N THR A 84 6.02 13.59 24.68
CA THR A 84 5.13 14.72 24.45
C THR A 84 5.43 15.36 23.10
N VAL A 85 4.39 15.81 22.40
CA VAL A 85 4.50 16.47 21.10
C VAL A 85 3.54 17.66 21.07
N GLU A 86 3.93 18.74 20.40
CA GLU A 86 3.04 19.88 20.18
C GLU A 86 1.89 19.48 19.26
N ASN A 87 0.67 19.92 19.57
CA ASN A 87 -0.47 19.68 18.72
C ASN A 87 -0.30 20.42 17.38
N ARG A 88 -0.67 19.74 16.28
CA ARG A 88 -0.49 20.24 14.91
C ARG A 88 -1.21 21.56 14.63
N PHE A 89 -2.39 21.78 15.22
CA PHE A 89 -3.23 22.94 14.95
C PHE A 89 -3.14 24.02 16.03
N ASN A 90 -2.75 23.65 17.26
CA ASN A 90 -2.61 24.59 18.37
C ASN A 90 -1.37 24.25 19.22
N PRO A 91 -0.24 24.97 19.04
CA PRO A 91 1.00 24.73 19.79
C PRO A 91 0.89 24.87 21.31
N SER A 92 -0.18 25.51 21.82
CA SER A 92 -0.44 25.61 23.26
C SER A 92 -0.95 24.30 23.86
N ILE A 93 -1.38 23.34 23.03
CA ILE A 93 -1.85 22.02 23.44
C ILE A 93 -0.70 21.02 23.29
N THR A 94 -0.46 20.24 24.34
CA THR A 94 0.52 19.14 24.33
C THR A 94 -0.19 17.81 24.18
N ASP A 95 0.10 17.12 23.09
CA ASP A 95 -0.33 15.74 22.82
C ASP A 95 0.78 14.76 23.20
N THR A 96 0.50 13.45 23.07
CA THR A 96 1.47 12.40 23.36
C THR A 96 1.60 11.42 22.19
N LEU A 97 2.83 11.22 21.73
CA LEU A 97 3.17 10.09 20.87
C LEU A 97 3.55 8.89 21.73
N ILE A 98 2.84 7.78 21.57
CA ILE A 98 3.12 6.52 22.24
C ILE A 98 3.67 5.55 21.20
N VAL A 99 4.87 5.02 21.43
CA VAL A 99 5.51 4.02 20.58
C VAL A 99 5.60 2.71 21.34
N PHE A 100 5.04 1.65 20.75
CA PHE A 100 5.17 0.28 21.21
C PHE A 100 6.12 -0.45 20.27
N ASN A 101 7.22 -0.99 20.80
CA ASN A 101 8.21 -1.72 20.00
C ASN A 101 8.37 -3.15 20.52
N SER A 102 8.45 -4.10 19.61
CA SER A 102 8.96 -5.45 19.86
C SER A 102 10.23 -5.66 19.03
N LYS A 103 10.74 -6.90 18.97
CA LYS A 103 11.92 -7.21 18.14
C LYS A 103 11.70 -6.95 16.64
N LYS A 104 10.47 -7.16 16.16
CA LYS A 104 10.11 -7.05 14.73
C LYS A 104 8.92 -6.15 14.46
N ASP A 105 8.11 -5.84 15.47
CA ASP A 105 6.89 -5.06 15.32
C ASP A 105 7.02 -3.67 15.91
N GLN A 106 6.25 -2.73 15.37
CA GLN A 106 6.13 -1.38 15.88
C GLN A 106 4.70 -0.88 15.73
N LEU A 107 4.17 -0.24 16.77
CA LEU A 107 2.92 0.52 16.73
C LEU A 107 3.20 1.94 17.21
N LYS A 108 2.62 2.94 16.54
CA LYS A 108 2.65 4.33 16.99
C LYS A 108 1.22 4.82 17.17
N LEU A 109 0.89 5.26 18.37
CA LEU A 109 -0.37 5.93 18.67
C LEU A 109 -0.13 7.41 18.89
N TYR A 110 -0.96 8.24 18.31
CA TYR A 110 -1.06 9.66 18.61
C TYR A 110 -2.23 9.86 19.57
N ASN A 111 -1.95 10.35 20.77
CA ASN A 111 -2.92 10.49 21.83
C ASN A 111 -3.13 11.97 22.14
N THR A 112 -4.36 12.43 21.97
CA THR A 112 -4.82 13.77 22.35
C THR A 112 -5.54 13.72 23.69
N ALA A 113 -6.15 14.84 24.10
CA ALA A 113 -7.01 14.86 25.27
C ALA A 113 -8.30 14.03 25.11
N THR A 114 -8.76 13.81 23.88
CA THR A 114 -10.09 13.21 23.60
C THR A 114 -10.03 11.97 22.72
N SER A 115 -8.90 11.71 22.07
CA SER A 115 -8.76 10.64 21.09
C SER A 115 -7.43 9.94 21.19
N GLU A 116 -7.45 8.64 20.89
CA GLU A 116 -6.25 7.85 20.68
C GLU A 116 -6.32 7.30 19.25
N ILE A 117 -5.36 7.70 18.42
CA ILE A 117 -5.37 7.44 16.99
C ILE A 117 -4.18 6.56 16.65
N LEU A 118 -4.41 5.44 15.96
CA LEU A 118 -3.31 4.67 15.38
C LEU A 118 -2.69 5.51 14.27
N LYS A 119 -1.41 5.87 14.42
CA LYS A 119 -0.68 6.67 13.44
C LYS A 119 0.00 5.80 12.39
N SER A 120 0.62 4.72 12.84
CA SER A 120 1.30 3.77 11.97
C SER A 120 1.50 2.43 12.67
N ALA A 121 1.50 1.34 11.90
CA ALA A 121 1.91 0.03 12.38
C ALA A 121 2.87 -0.63 11.39
N ARG A 122 3.72 -1.50 11.92
CA ARG A 122 4.53 -2.45 11.16
C ARG A 122 4.55 -3.77 11.92
N ILE A 123 4.02 -4.82 11.32
CA ILE A 123 3.94 -6.16 11.91
C ILE A 123 4.73 -7.13 11.03
N LYS A 124 5.70 -7.81 11.63
CA LYS A 124 6.62 -8.78 10.98
C LYS A 124 6.93 -9.99 11.85
N ASN A 125 6.56 -9.98 13.11
CA ASN A 125 6.78 -11.11 13.99
C ASN A 125 5.84 -12.26 13.62
N GLU A 126 6.39 -13.46 13.46
CA GLU A 126 5.64 -14.70 13.17
C GLU A 126 4.63 -15.06 14.27
N ASN A 127 4.84 -14.56 15.49
CA ASN A 127 3.93 -14.74 16.62
C ASN A 127 2.89 -13.61 16.75
N SER A 128 2.90 -12.64 15.83
CA SER A 128 1.94 -11.55 15.82
C SER A 128 0.79 -11.84 14.85
N GLU A 129 -0.40 -11.42 15.24
CA GLU A 129 -1.62 -11.58 14.46
C GLU A 129 -2.49 -10.32 14.54
N ILE A 130 -3.32 -10.10 13.53
CA ILE A 130 -4.38 -9.09 13.51
C ILE A 130 -5.66 -9.81 13.12
N ASN A 131 -6.63 -9.93 14.02
CA ASN A 131 -7.89 -10.61 13.74
C ASN A 131 -7.73 -11.98 13.03
N ASN A 132 -6.93 -12.88 13.61
CA ASN A 132 -6.55 -14.21 13.07
C ASN A 132 -5.65 -14.20 11.82
N ILE A 133 -5.32 -13.04 11.24
CA ILE A 133 -4.35 -12.91 10.16
C ILE A 133 -2.95 -12.96 10.76
N LYS A 134 -2.17 -13.95 10.35
CA LYS A 134 -0.84 -14.26 10.92
C LYS A 134 0.26 -14.06 9.90
N ILE A 135 1.38 -13.50 10.35
CA ILE A 135 2.61 -13.53 9.56
C ILE A 135 2.99 -15.00 9.28
N GLY A 136 3.30 -15.31 8.03
CA GLY A 136 3.59 -16.65 7.52
C GLY A 136 2.39 -17.40 6.96
N MET A 137 1.16 -16.89 7.10
CA MET A 137 -0.03 -17.54 6.53
C MET A 137 0.00 -17.49 5.00
N LYS A 138 -0.56 -18.53 4.35
CA LYS A 138 -0.64 -18.56 2.88
C LYS A 138 -1.66 -17.55 2.37
N ILE A 139 -1.41 -16.98 1.19
CA ILE A 139 -2.35 -16.06 0.54
C ILE A 139 -3.75 -16.68 0.38
N SER A 140 -3.84 -17.96 0.04
CA SER A 140 -5.13 -18.66 -0.08
C SER A 140 -5.90 -18.74 1.24
N GLN A 141 -5.21 -18.86 2.38
CA GLN A 141 -5.83 -18.82 3.69
C GLN A 141 -6.27 -17.40 4.04
N PHE A 142 -5.45 -16.40 3.70
CA PHE A 142 -5.76 -14.99 3.89
C PHE A 142 -7.03 -14.59 3.12
N LYS A 143 -7.11 -14.96 1.83
CA LYS A 143 -8.30 -14.76 0.99
C LYS A 143 -9.58 -15.25 1.65
N ASN A 144 -9.54 -16.47 2.18
CA ASN A 144 -10.69 -17.09 2.82
C ASN A 144 -11.08 -16.38 4.13
N LEU A 145 -10.12 -15.81 4.87
CA LEU A 145 -10.42 -15.07 6.09
C LEU A 145 -11.09 -13.73 5.80
N ILE A 146 -10.61 -12.99 4.80
CA ILE A 146 -11.19 -11.68 4.46
C ILE A 146 -12.44 -11.79 3.58
N ASN A 147 -12.69 -12.96 3.00
CA ASN A 147 -13.82 -13.23 2.09
C ASN A 147 -13.83 -12.32 0.86
N GLU A 148 -12.66 -12.07 0.28
CA GLU A 148 -12.47 -11.19 -0.88
C GLU A 148 -11.76 -11.93 -2.02
N ASP A 149 -12.12 -11.60 -3.26
CA ASP A 149 -11.49 -12.19 -4.44
C ASP A 149 -10.29 -11.37 -4.93
N ILE A 150 -9.13 -11.63 -4.32
CA ILE A 150 -7.83 -11.06 -4.72
C ILE A 150 -6.98 -12.09 -5.50
N SER A 151 -6.08 -11.64 -6.37
CA SER A 151 -5.25 -12.59 -7.14
C SER A 151 -4.27 -13.39 -6.25
N ASN A 152 -4.08 -14.68 -6.54
CA ASN A 152 -3.10 -15.52 -5.83
C ASN A 152 -1.63 -15.19 -6.18
N GLN A 153 -1.40 -14.37 -7.20
CA GLN A 153 -0.08 -14.01 -7.70
C GLN A 153 0.40 -12.64 -7.20
N ILE A 154 -0.39 -11.97 -6.34
CA ILE A 154 -0.02 -10.66 -5.81
C ILE A 154 1.17 -10.79 -4.86
N GLU A 155 2.05 -9.81 -4.95
CA GLU A 155 3.19 -9.60 -4.07
C GLU A 155 2.85 -8.51 -3.03
N VAL A 156 1.94 -7.60 -3.37
CA VAL A 156 1.46 -6.55 -2.46
C VAL A 156 -0.06 -6.37 -2.59
N LEU A 157 -0.75 -6.35 -1.46
CA LEU A 157 -2.16 -5.96 -1.39
C LEU A 157 -2.29 -4.68 -0.57
N THR A 158 -3.01 -3.70 -1.11
CA THR A 158 -3.43 -2.52 -0.34
C THR A 158 -4.90 -2.66 0.02
N ILE A 159 -5.24 -2.46 1.29
CA ILE A 159 -6.64 -2.39 1.76
C ILE A 159 -6.83 -1.03 2.42
N SER A 160 -7.78 -0.24 1.94
CA SER A 160 -8.05 1.10 2.47
C SER A 160 -9.51 1.34 2.78
N ASN A 161 -9.77 2.36 3.59
CA ASN A 161 -11.10 2.97 3.63
C ASN A 161 -11.39 3.73 2.33
N LEU A 162 -12.64 4.14 2.16
CA LEU A 162 -13.13 4.88 0.99
C LEU A 162 -12.35 6.17 0.76
N GLU A 163 -12.03 6.91 1.83
CA GLU A 163 -11.29 8.17 1.77
C GLU A 163 -9.78 7.98 1.60
N GLN A 164 -9.28 6.75 1.67
CA GLN A 164 -7.85 6.40 1.60
C GLN A 164 -6.98 7.12 2.64
N THR A 165 -7.60 7.54 3.74
CA THR A 165 -6.92 8.13 4.90
C THR A 165 -6.36 7.06 5.84
N ASN A 166 -6.86 5.83 5.73
CA ASN A 166 -6.42 4.68 6.50
C ASN A 166 -6.11 3.54 5.52
N LEU A 167 -4.85 3.10 5.50
CA LEU A 167 -4.44 2.06 4.56
C LEU A 167 -3.55 1.01 5.23
N PHE A 168 -3.85 -0.25 4.92
CA PHE A 168 -3.01 -1.40 5.21
C PHE A 168 -2.31 -1.84 3.93
N GLU A 169 -1.00 -2.05 4.00
CA GLU A 169 -0.22 -2.68 2.95
C GLU A 169 0.26 -4.04 3.45
N LEU A 170 -0.14 -5.11 2.76
CA LEU A 170 0.24 -6.47 3.06
C LEU A 170 1.21 -6.97 2.01
N GLN A 171 2.37 -7.46 2.44
CA GLN A 171 3.41 -7.97 1.56
C GLN A 171 3.41 -9.50 1.58
N PHE A 172 3.47 -10.10 0.39
CA PHE A 172 3.49 -11.54 0.19
C PHE A 172 4.78 -11.95 -0.52
N GLU A 173 5.52 -12.89 0.07
CA GLU A 173 6.70 -13.52 -0.52
C GLU A 173 6.48 -15.03 -0.52
N ASP A 174 6.78 -15.70 -1.64
CA ASP A 174 6.55 -17.14 -1.81
C ASP A 174 5.12 -17.57 -1.39
N GLN A 175 4.12 -16.75 -1.76
CA GLN A 175 2.70 -16.91 -1.44
C GLN A 175 2.38 -16.87 0.07
N LYS A 176 3.26 -16.31 0.90
CA LYS A 176 3.05 -16.16 2.35
C LYS A 176 3.10 -14.70 2.75
N LEU A 177 2.23 -14.31 3.67
CA LEU A 177 2.22 -12.98 4.25
C LEU A 177 3.49 -12.75 5.09
N THR A 178 4.30 -11.76 4.76
CA THR A 178 5.57 -11.47 5.45
C THR A 178 5.56 -10.18 6.27
N GLU A 179 4.72 -9.22 5.88
CA GLU A 179 4.63 -7.92 6.53
C GLU A 179 3.21 -7.35 6.40
N ILE A 180 2.75 -6.70 7.46
CA ILE A 180 1.58 -5.83 7.44
C ILE A 180 2.03 -4.45 7.90
N ASN A 181 1.89 -3.45 7.03
CA ASN A 181 2.08 -2.05 7.35
C ASN A 181 0.73 -1.37 7.44
N TYR A 182 0.61 -0.41 8.35
CA TYR A 182 -0.53 0.50 8.40
C TYR A 182 -0.04 1.95 8.40
N TYR A 183 -0.73 2.78 7.64
CA TYR A 183 -0.48 4.21 7.54
C TYR A 183 -1.80 4.95 7.74
N GLY A 184 -1.87 5.71 8.84
CA GLY A 184 -3.00 6.57 9.17
C GLY A 184 -2.68 8.02 8.86
N TYR A 185 -3.57 8.67 8.12
CA TYR A 185 -3.58 10.12 7.98
C TYR A 185 -4.13 10.73 9.27
N LEU A 186 -3.33 11.58 9.89
CA LEU A 186 -3.78 12.44 10.97
C LEU A 186 -4.12 13.77 10.32
N ASP A 187 -5.41 14.14 10.29
CA ASP A 187 -5.78 15.53 10.07
C ASP A 187 -5.60 16.26 11.39
#